data_AF-A0A1E7J6Q9-F1
#
_entry.id   AF-A0A1E7J6Q9-F1
#
_cell.length_a   1.000
_cell.length_b   1.000
_cell.length_c   1.000
_cell.angle_alpha   90.00
_cell.angle_beta   90.00
_cell.angle_gamma   90.00
#
_symmetry.space_group_name_H-M   'P 1'
#
loop_
_entity.id
_entity.type
_entity.pdbx_description
1 polymer ?
#
loop_
_entity_poly.entity_id
_entity_poly.type
_entity_poly.pdbx_seq_one_letter_code
_entity_poly.pdbx_strand_id
1 'polypeptide(L)'
;MKMKKLGIVSLMVLFLAFGVSGASATPTLWDWAFNLNGDSYYPYDTVPGLDDTGFDWNTGLGNITLTYDPGFAGDYYFLSFFDHEIEESPATFCNEYGATSGTPAPGQTWEIDEPGSVFGDIYDHVTAPWTYGFLDNSNGVPPTLPDDVSMAMGWNFTLGDGQWAVIDLILGEGIPSGFYLSHTDPDSAETIHFSSTLDIRGGGGPVAPVPEPGTMMLLGTGLVGLFGLRRKGLKKR
;
A
#
# COMPACT_ATOMS: atom_id res chain seq x y z
N MET A 1 -11.32 -61.14 -36.12
CA MET A 1 -11.80 -59.75 -36.38
C MET A 1 -12.50 -59.23 -35.12
N LYS A 2 -12.25 -57.97 -34.74
CA LYS A 2 -12.84 -57.17 -33.63
C LYS A 2 -11.97 -56.98 -32.37
N MET A 3 -10.82 -56.34 -32.54
CA MET A 3 -10.22 -55.43 -31.54
C MET A 3 -10.11 -54.04 -32.19
N LYS A 4 -11.19 -53.25 -32.17
CA LYS A 4 -11.19 -51.88 -32.74
C LYS A 4 -12.00 -50.86 -31.93
N LYS A 5 -12.40 -51.17 -30.68
CA LYS A 5 -13.20 -50.24 -29.84
C LYS A 5 -12.47 -49.69 -28.61
N LEU A 6 -11.27 -50.17 -28.31
CA LEU A 6 -10.54 -49.76 -27.09
C LEU A 6 -9.68 -48.51 -27.27
N GLY A 7 -9.31 -48.15 -28.51
CA GLY A 7 -8.44 -47.00 -28.78
C GLY A 7 -9.13 -45.62 -28.72
N ILE A 8 -10.46 -45.56 -28.75
CA ILE A 8 -11.19 -44.29 -28.78
C ILE A 8 -11.50 -43.78 -27.36
N VAL A 9 -11.73 -44.68 -26.40
CA VAL A 9 -12.02 -44.30 -25.01
C VAL A 9 -10.77 -43.78 -24.29
N SER A 10 -9.59 -44.36 -24.56
CA SER A 10 -8.33 -43.87 -23.97
C SER A 10 -7.88 -42.52 -24.52
N LEU A 11 -8.31 -42.11 -25.72
CA LEU A 11 -7.97 -40.79 -26.26
C LEU A 11 -8.83 -39.68 -25.66
N MET A 12 -10.12 -39.93 -25.35
CA MET A 12 -10.98 -38.95 -24.67
C MET A 12 -10.59 -38.72 -23.20
N VAL A 13 -10.11 -39.74 -22.49
CA VAL A 13 -9.64 -39.60 -21.10
C VAL A 13 -8.30 -38.84 -21.03
N LEU A 14 -7.47 -38.91 -22.08
CA LEU A 14 -6.21 -38.17 -22.15
C LEU A 14 -6.43 -36.66 -22.34
N PHE A 15 -7.49 -36.24 -23.05
CA PHE A 15 -7.87 -34.82 -23.19
C PHE A 15 -8.51 -34.22 -21.93
N LEU A 16 -9.05 -35.05 -21.02
CA LEU A 16 -9.54 -34.62 -19.70
C LEU A 16 -8.43 -34.43 -18.66
N ALA A 17 -7.21 -34.92 -18.94
CA ALA A 17 -6.06 -34.83 -18.03
C ALA A 17 -5.12 -33.66 -18.36
N PHE A 18 -5.26 -33.03 -19.53
CA PHE A 18 -4.70 -31.70 -19.75
C PHE A 18 -5.70 -30.72 -19.19
N GLY A 19 -5.46 -30.31 -17.94
CA GLY A 19 -6.22 -29.23 -17.32
C GLY A 19 -6.30 -28.09 -18.33
N VAL A 20 -7.53 -27.67 -18.62
CA VAL A 20 -7.75 -26.37 -19.24
C VAL A 20 -7.16 -25.40 -18.22
N SER A 21 -5.97 -24.87 -18.48
CA SER A 21 -5.52 -23.67 -17.79
C SER A 21 -6.66 -22.68 -17.98
N GLY A 22 -7.30 -22.24 -16.89
CA GLY A 22 -8.21 -21.11 -16.98
C GLY A 22 -7.47 -20.01 -17.75
N ALA A 23 -8.12 -19.44 -18.75
CA ALA A 23 -7.65 -18.17 -19.27
C ALA A 23 -7.73 -17.24 -18.07
N SER A 24 -6.58 -16.85 -17.53
CA SER A 24 -6.50 -15.83 -16.50
C SER A 24 -6.56 -14.50 -17.23
N ALA A 25 -7.58 -13.71 -16.94
CA ALA A 25 -7.65 -12.36 -17.45
C ALA A 25 -6.60 -11.54 -16.70
N THR A 26 -5.63 -11.01 -17.43
CA THR A 26 -4.64 -10.12 -16.81
C THR A 26 -5.31 -8.77 -16.60
N PRO A 27 -5.39 -8.25 -15.36
CA PRO A 27 -5.98 -6.95 -15.11
C PRO A 27 -5.17 -5.87 -15.85
N THR A 28 -5.85 -4.82 -16.29
CA THR A 28 -5.21 -3.63 -16.86
C THR A 28 -5.58 -2.41 -16.04
N LEU A 29 -4.64 -1.46 -15.93
CA LEU A 29 -4.92 -0.18 -15.31
C LEU A 29 -5.47 0.78 -16.37
N TRP A 30 -6.69 1.24 -16.17
CA TRP A 30 -7.34 2.20 -17.06
C TRP A 30 -6.99 3.63 -16.70
N ASP A 31 -7.17 4.01 -15.43
CA ASP A 31 -6.87 5.34 -14.92
C ASP A 31 -6.35 5.30 -13.48
N TRP A 32 -5.70 6.38 -13.07
CA TRP A 32 -5.22 6.58 -11.71
C TRP A 32 -5.15 8.05 -11.34
N ALA A 33 -5.27 8.34 -10.06
CA ALA A 33 -5.02 9.68 -9.54
C ALA A 33 -4.43 9.63 -8.14
N PHE A 34 -3.59 10.61 -7.83
CA PHE A 34 -3.13 10.85 -6.47
C PHE A 34 -3.50 12.25 -6.02
N ASN A 35 -3.67 12.41 -4.72
CA ASN A 35 -3.80 13.71 -4.09
C ASN A 35 -2.87 13.78 -2.89
N LEU A 36 -1.96 14.75 -2.89
CA LEU A 36 -1.07 15.02 -1.77
C LEU A 36 -1.32 16.42 -1.26
N ASN A 37 -2.02 16.55 -0.13
CA ASN A 37 -2.32 17.83 0.52
C ASN A 37 -3.03 18.86 -0.39
N GLY A 38 -3.81 18.39 -1.36
CA GLY A 38 -4.62 19.20 -2.27
C GLY A 38 -4.00 19.39 -3.65
N ASP A 39 -2.76 18.96 -3.83
CA ASP A 39 -2.11 18.86 -5.13
C ASP A 39 -2.48 17.51 -5.77
N SER A 40 -3.26 17.56 -6.86
CA SER A 40 -3.65 16.38 -7.62
C SER A 40 -2.61 16.03 -8.69
N TYR A 41 -2.39 14.73 -8.89
CA TYR A 41 -1.50 14.16 -9.90
C TYR A 41 -2.24 13.11 -10.72
N TYR A 42 -2.02 13.13 -12.03
CA TYR A 42 -2.72 12.32 -13.02
C TYR A 42 -1.72 11.51 -13.87
N PRO A 43 -2.19 10.63 -14.78
CA PRO A 43 -1.32 9.92 -15.69
C PRO A 43 -0.30 10.84 -16.36
N TYR A 44 0.95 10.39 -16.37
CA TYR A 44 2.13 11.09 -16.89
C TYR A 44 2.68 12.24 -16.02
N ASP A 45 2.06 12.58 -14.90
CA ASP A 45 2.62 13.54 -13.95
C ASP A 45 3.79 12.95 -13.14
N THR A 46 4.69 13.83 -12.70
CA THR A 46 5.72 13.46 -11.72
C THR A 46 5.23 13.77 -10.32
N VAL A 47 5.09 12.74 -9.50
CA VAL A 47 4.68 12.86 -8.09
C VAL A 47 5.92 12.99 -7.20
N PRO A 48 6.09 14.08 -6.44
CA PRO A 48 7.23 14.25 -5.54
C PRO A 48 7.31 13.15 -4.48
N GLY A 49 8.47 12.51 -4.36
CA GLY A 49 8.73 11.50 -3.35
C GLY A 49 8.15 10.11 -3.64
N LEU A 50 7.57 9.90 -4.82
CA LEU A 50 7.06 8.61 -5.26
C LEU A 50 8.19 7.73 -5.82
N ASP A 51 8.24 6.48 -5.38
CA ASP A 51 8.99 5.37 -5.96
C ASP A 51 8.00 4.33 -6.47
N ASP A 52 7.92 4.20 -7.79
CA ASP A 52 7.03 3.29 -8.52
C ASP A 52 7.83 2.20 -9.25
N THR A 53 9.10 1.99 -8.90
CA THR A 53 9.97 1.02 -9.59
C THR A 53 9.50 -0.43 -9.46
N GLY A 54 8.66 -0.71 -8.46
CA GLY A 54 8.01 -2.00 -8.22
C GLY A 54 6.59 -2.11 -8.78
N PHE A 55 6.12 -1.13 -9.55
CA PHE A 55 4.75 -1.06 -10.07
C PHE A 55 4.75 -1.18 -11.60
N ASP A 56 3.85 -1.99 -12.14
CA ASP A 56 3.63 -2.11 -13.58
C ASP A 56 2.41 -1.29 -13.98
N TRP A 57 2.63 -0.12 -14.57
CA TRP A 57 1.58 0.79 -15.03
C TRP A 57 0.68 0.23 -16.14
N ASN A 58 1.03 -0.90 -16.78
CA ASN A 58 0.11 -1.53 -17.74
C ASN A 58 -0.94 -2.39 -17.03
N THR A 59 -0.54 -3.11 -15.99
CA THR A 59 -1.43 -4.00 -15.23
C THR A 59 -2.04 -3.34 -14.00
N GLY A 60 -1.40 -2.27 -13.53
CA GLY A 60 -1.72 -1.59 -12.28
C GLY A 60 -1.41 -2.43 -11.04
N LEU A 61 -0.52 -3.40 -11.16
CA LEU A 61 -0.12 -4.28 -10.07
C LEU A 61 1.31 -3.99 -9.61
N GLY A 62 1.57 -4.26 -8.34
CA GLY A 62 2.86 -4.09 -7.69
C GLY A 62 2.81 -3.13 -6.53
N ASN A 63 3.95 -2.48 -6.28
CA ASN A 63 4.17 -1.65 -5.11
C ASN A 63 4.55 -0.22 -5.52
N ILE A 64 3.88 0.75 -4.89
CA ILE A 64 4.23 2.17 -4.96
C ILE A 64 4.55 2.64 -3.54
N THR A 65 5.66 3.36 -3.37
CA THR A 65 6.04 3.95 -2.08
C THR A 65 6.11 5.46 -2.21
N LEU A 66 5.33 6.18 -1.41
CA LEU A 66 5.42 7.64 -1.26
C LEU A 66 6.21 7.98 0.00
N THR A 67 7.27 8.79 -0.15
CA THR A 67 7.96 9.44 0.97
C THR A 67 7.62 10.92 1.00
N TYR A 68 6.94 11.35 2.07
CA TYR A 68 6.56 12.74 2.27
C TYR A 68 7.30 13.35 3.47
N ASP A 69 8.24 14.24 3.18
CA ASP A 69 9.07 14.96 4.18
C ASP A 69 8.88 16.47 4.04
N PRO A 70 7.90 17.07 4.75
CA PRO A 70 7.70 18.52 4.74
C PRO A 70 8.74 19.26 5.59
N GLY A 71 9.45 18.57 6.48
CA GLY A 71 10.45 19.14 7.39
C GLY A 71 9.90 19.91 8.59
N PHE A 72 8.60 20.15 8.69
CA PHE A 72 7.94 20.86 9.79
C PHE A 72 6.66 20.14 10.24
N ALA A 73 6.22 20.42 11.46
CA ALA A 73 5.00 19.83 12.01
C ALA A 73 3.73 20.29 11.28
N GLY A 74 2.75 19.40 11.14
CA GLY A 74 1.47 19.70 10.51
C GLY A 74 0.56 18.48 10.39
N ASP A 75 -0.68 18.75 10.00
CA ASP A 75 -1.65 17.73 9.58
C ASP A 75 -1.62 17.65 8.05
N TYR A 76 -1.55 16.43 7.55
CA TYR A 76 -1.36 16.11 6.14
C TYR A 76 -2.27 14.96 5.72
N TYR A 77 -2.48 14.85 4.42
CA TYR A 77 -3.17 13.72 3.85
C TYR A 77 -2.62 13.31 2.50
N PHE A 78 -2.84 12.05 2.19
CA PHE A 78 -2.58 11.46 0.88
C PHE A 78 -3.75 10.57 0.48
N LEU A 79 -4.24 10.73 -0.75
CA LEU A 79 -5.25 9.87 -1.35
C LEU A 79 -4.72 9.25 -2.64
N SER A 80 -5.19 8.05 -2.95
CA SER A 80 -4.92 7.32 -4.18
C SER A 80 -6.19 6.72 -4.74
N PHE A 81 -6.29 6.70 -6.06
CA PHE A 81 -7.36 6.14 -6.87
C PHE A 81 -6.75 5.25 -7.95
N PHE A 82 -7.33 4.07 -8.14
CA PHE A 82 -7.00 3.16 -9.23
C PHE A 82 -8.27 2.60 -9.84
N ASP A 83 -8.33 2.68 -11.17
CA ASP A 83 -9.40 2.15 -12.00
C ASP A 83 -8.86 0.97 -12.80
N HIS A 84 -9.28 -0.24 -12.45
CA HIS A 84 -8.79 -1.48 -13.04
C HIS A 84 -9.87 -2.08 -13.91
N GLU A 85 -9.45 -2.77 -14.96
CA GLU A 85 -10.34 -3.53 -15.84
C GLU A 85 -9.94 -5.00 -15.77
N ILE A 86 -10.85 -5.87 -15.34
CA ILE A 86 -10.65 -7.32 -15.30
C ILE A 86 -11.49 -7.96 -16.40
N GLU A 87 -10.82 -8.49 -17.44
CA GLU A 87 -11.51 -9.10 -18.59
C GLU A 87 -12.49 -8.14 -19.32
N GLU A 88 -11.95 -7.16 -20.05
CA GLU A 88 -12.71 -6.28 -20.94
C GLU A 88 -13.22 -7.04 -22.19
N SER A 89 -14.20 -7.92 -22.02
CA SER A 89 -15.10 -8.27 -23.12
C SER A 89 -16.16 -7.17 -23.24
N PRO A 90 -16.62 -6.76 -24.44
CA PRO A 90 -17.48 -5.58 -24.64
C PRO A 90 -18.84 -5.56 -23.91
N ALA A 91 -19.13 -6.53 -23.05
CA ALA A 91 -20.37 -6.67 -22.30
C ALA A 91 -20.18 -7.09 -20.82
N THR A 92 -18.95 -7.13 -20.29
CA THR A 92 -18.69 -7.67 -18.94
C THR A 92 -18.26 -6.65 -17.89
N PHE A 93 -17.77 -5.46 -18.23
CA PHE A 93 -17.31 -4.46 -17.25
C PHE A 93 -18.33 -4.14 -16.12
N CYS A 94 -19.63 -4.29 -16.36
CA CYS A 94 -20.67 -4.02 -15.36
C CYS A 94 -21.08 -5.22 -14.48
N ASN A 95 -20.38 -6.36 -14.56
CA ASN A 95 -20.68 -7.55 -13.75
C ASN A 95 -19.76 -7.70 -12.52
N GLU A 96 -18.84 -6.77 -12.33
CA GLU A 96 -17.78 -6.82 -11.33
C GLU A 96 -18.26 -6.28 -9.98
N TYR A 97 -17.52 -6.56 -8.91
CA TYR A 97 -17.88 -6.02 -7.59
C TYR A 97 -16.68 -5.81 -6.67
N GLY A 98 -16.89 -4.87 -5.75
CA GLY A 98 -15.99 -4.56 -4.65
C GLY A 98 -16.31 -5.32 -3.37
N ALA A 99 -15.31 -5.56 -2.54
CA ALA A 99 -15.48 -5.93 -1.14
C ALA A 99 -14.34 -5.41 -0.26
N THR A 100 -14.54 -5.41 1.06
CA THR A 100 -13.50 -5.05 2.03
C THR A 100 -13.30 -6.13 3.07
N SER A 101 -12.12 -6.13 3.67
CA SER A 101 -11.76 -7.06 4.73
C SER A 101 -10.86 -6.39 5.75
N GLY A 102 -10.92 -6.85 7.00
CA GLY A 102 -10.17 -6.28 8.11
C GLY A 102 -10.83 -5.03 8.71
N THR A 103 -10.02 -4.19 9.34
CA THR A 103 -10.47 -2.94 9.97
C THR A 103 -9.47 -1.85 9.62
N PRO A 104 -9.90 -0.71 9.04
CA PRO A 104 -9.01 0.39 8.71
C PRO A 104 -8.21 0.83 9.93
N ALA A 105 -6.93 1.11 9.73
CA ALA A 105 -6.10 1.71 10.77
C ALA A 105 -6.55 3.16 11.05
N PRO A 106 -6.18 3.75 12.21
CA PRO A 106 -6.46 5.15 12.48
C PRO A 106 -5.90 6.07 11.39
N GLY A 107 -6.75 6.94 10.86
CA GLY A 107 -6.40 7.86 9.78
C GLY A 107 -6.52 7.27 8.37
N GLN A 108 -6.67 5.95 8.23
CA GLN A 108 -6.90 5.30 6.94
C GLN A 108 -8.35 5.51 6.50
N THR A 109 -8.53 5.99 5.27
CA THR A 109 -9.83 6.14 4.62
C THR A 109 -9.84 5.38 3.30
N TRP A 110 -11.01 4.94 2.86
CA TRP A 110 -11.14 4.11 1.67
C TRP A 110 -12.50 4.31 0.99
N GLU A 111 -12.60 3.86 -0.24
CA GLU A 111 -13.84 3.84 -1.01
C GLU A 111 -13.73 2.79 -2.11
N ILE A 112 -14.84 2.14 -2.43
CA ILE A 112 -14.99 1.32 -3.62
C ILE A 112 -16.25 1.79 -4.32
N ASP A 113 -16.15 2.20 -5.58
CA ASP A 113 -17.29 2.71 -6.32
C ASP A 113 -17.08 2.59 -7.83
N GLU A 114 -18.12 2.86 -8.59
CA GLU A 114 -18.03 3.08 -10.03
C GLU A 114 -17.10 4.30 -10.31
N PRO A 115 -16.22 4.26 -11.33
CA PRO A 115 -15.18 5.29 -11.53
C PRO A 115 -15.71 6.69 -11.86
N GLY A 116 -17.00 6.86 -12.15
CA GLY A 116 -17.67 8.16 -12.30
C GLY A 116 -18.32 8.38 -13.67
N SER A 117 -18.52 7.32 -14.45
CA SER A 117 -19.21 7.34 -15.74
C SER A 117 -20.73 7.42 -15.59
N VAL A 118 -21.30 6.82 -14.54
CA VAL A 118 -22.74 6.67 -14.35
C VAL A 118 -23.22 7.29 -13.05
N PHE A 119 -22.65 6.91 -11.91
CA PHE A 119 -23.14 7.34 -10.60
C PHE A 119 -22.07 7.52 -9.53
N GLY A 120 -20.87 6.96 -9.71
CA GLY A 120 -19.87 7.01 -8.66
C GLY A 120 -19.23 8.39 -8.51
N ASP A 121 -18.80 8.70 -7.28
CA ASP A 121 -18.17 9.98 -6.93
C ASP A 121 -16.74 9.83 -6.36
N ILE A 122 -16.22 8.60 -6.33
CA ILE A 122 -14.89 8.24 -5.86
C ILE A 122 -13.75 9.05 -6.52
N TYR A 123 -13.81 9.29 -7.83
CA TYR A 123 -12.81 10.09 -8.53
C TYR A 123 -12.84 11.56 -8.06
N ASP A 124 -14.04 12.11 -7.82
CA ASP A 124 -14.22 13.46 -7.29
C ASP A 124 -13.80 13.55 -5.82
N HIS A 125 -14.01 12.52 -5.01
CA HIS A 125 -13.50 12.46 -3.63
C HIS A 125 -11.97 12.49 -3.56
N VAL A 126 -11.28 12.03 -4.61
CA VAL A 126 -9.81 12.10 -4.71
C VAL A 126 -9.34 13.41 -5.35
N THR A 127 -10.00 13.88 -6.41
CA THR A 127 -9.44 14.92 -7.30
C THR A 127 -10.13 16.28 -7.24
N ALA A 128 -11.33 16.39 -6.66
CA ALA A 128 -12.04 17.66 -6.64
C ALA A 128 -11.70 18.51 -5.39
N PRO A 129 -11.35 19.81 -5.57
CA PRO A 129 -10.80 20.64 -4.50
C PRO A 129 -11.73 20.99 -3.34
N TRP A 130 -13.01 20.67 -3.47
CA TRP A 130 -14.02 20.92 -2.46
C TRP A 130 -14.33 19.67 -1.61
N THR A 131 -13.80 18.51 -2.02
CA THR A 131 -14.07 17.17 -1.46
C THR A 131 -12.79 16.38 -1.19
N TYR A 132 -11.62 17.03 -1.19
CA TYR A 132 -10.37 16.38 -0.79
C TYR A 132 -10.40 15.84 0.64
N GLY A 133 -9.90 14.63 0.82
CA GLY A 133 -9.79 13.97 2.13
C GLY A 133 -11.10 13.33 2.62
N PHE A 134 -12.10 13.21 1.75
CA PHE A 134 -13.44 12.71 2.10
C PHE A 134 -13.80 11.38 1.43
N LEU A 135 -12.84 10.45 1.27
CA LEU A 135 -13.22 9.05 1.00
C LEU A 135 -14.19 8.60 2.10
N ASP A 136 -15.35 8.10 1.69
CA ASP A 136 -16.50 8.03 2.59
C ASP A 136 -16.58 6.72 3.41
N ASN A 137 -15.64 5.80 3.18
CA ASN A 137 -15.57 4.46 3.80
C ASN A 137 -16.78 3.59 3.44
N SER A 138 -17.24 3.69 2.19
CA SER A 138 -18.34 2.92 1.64
C SER A 138 -17.95 2.09 0.42
N ASN A 139 -18.85 1.17 0.07
CA ASN A 139 -18.76 0.35 -1.13
C ASN A 139 -20.05 0.55 -1.92
N GLY A 140 -19.96 1.33 -3.00
CA GLY A 140 -21.04 1.64 -3.94
C GLY A 140 -21.35 0.51 -4.92
N VAL A 141 -20.41 -0.41 -5.12
CA VAL A 141 -20.51 -1.55 -6.06
C VAL A 141 -20.35 -2.91 -5.36
N PRO A 142 -21.18 -3.23 -4.34
CA PRO A 142 -21.10 -4.52 -3.64
C PRO A 142 -21.59 -5.69 -4.53
N PRO A 143 -21.38 -6.96 -4.13
CA PRO A 143 -21.83 -8.12 -4.92
C PRO A 143 -23.34 -8.16 -5.23
N THR A 144 -24.15 -7.40 -4.50
CA THR A 144 -25.61 -7.29 -4.70
C THR A 144 -26.01 -6.21 -5.72
N LEU A 145 -25.07 -5.36 -6.11
CA LEU A 145 -25.22 -4.28 -7.08
C LEU A 145 -23.89 -4.17 -7.86
N PRO A 146 -23.54 -5.21 -8.65
CA PRO A 146 -22.33 -5.19 -9.45
C PRO A 146 -22.40 -4.11 -10.52
N ASP A 147 -21.24 -3.52 -10.79
CA ASP A 147 -20.99 -2.55 -11.86
C ASP A 147 -19.48 -2.48 -12.10
N ASP A 148 -19.02 -1.53 -12.89
CA ASP A 148 -17.61 -1.18 -13.04
C ASP A 148 -16.99 -0.79 -11.68
N VAL A 149 -15.76 -1.24 -11.40
CA VAL A 149 -15.15 -1.13 -10.07
C VAL A 149 -13.85 -0.36 -10.12
N SER A 150 -13.82 0.72 -9.34
CA SER A 150 -12.60 1.43 -8.99
C SER A 150 -12.38 1.42 -7.48
N MET A 151 -11.13 1.55 -7.06
CA MET A 151 -10.75 1.51 -5.66
C MET A 151 -9.91 2.73 -5.26
N ALA A 152 -10.24 3.31 -4.12
CA ALA A 152 -9.49 4.41 -3.54
C ALA A 152 -9.13 4.14 -2.08
N MET A 153 -7.92 4.55 -1.70
CA MET A 153 -7.44 4.46 -0.32
C MET A 153 -6.53 5.64 -0.02
N GLY A 154 -6.54 6.07 1.23
CA GLY A 154 -5.73 7.19 1.67
C GLY A 154 -5.49 7.22 3.17
N TRP A 155 -4.72 8.22 3.57
CA TRP A 155 -4.32 8.43 4.95
C TRP A 155 -4.42 9.90 5.31
N ASN A 156 -5.02 10.18 6.46
CA ASN A 156 -4.87 11.43 7.21
C ASN A 156 -3.87 11.18 8.34
N PHE A 157 -2.85 12.04 8.46
CA PHE A 157 -1.78 11.85 9.42
C PHE A 157 -1.19 13.17 9.92
N THR A 158 -0.62 13.14 11.13
CA THR A 158 0.05 14.29 11.74
C THR A 158 1.54 14.01 11.84
N LEU A 159 2.36 14.95 11.39
CA LEU A 159 3.81 14.92 11.57
C LEU A 159 4.22 15.99 12.60
N GLY A 160 5.19 15.64 13.45
CA GLY A 160 5.95 16.59 14.25
C GLY A 160 7.16 17.15 13.49
N ASP A 161 7.88 18.10 14.11
CA ASP A 161 9.07 18.70 13.49
C ASP A 161 10.14 17.65 13.19
N GLY A 162 10.63 17.64 11.94
CA GLY A 162 11.61 16.67 11.47
C GLY A 162 11.11 15.23 11.40
N GLN A 163 9.79 15.01 11.39
CA GLN A 163 9.18 13.75 11.02
C GLN A 163 8.79 13.74 9.54
N TRP A 164 8.75 12.55 8.95
CA TRP A 164 8.28 12.31 7.59
C TRP A 164 7.42 11.04 7.55
N ALA A 165 6.55 10.96 6.56
CA ALA A 165 5.70 9.80 6.32
C ALA A 165 6.26 8.94 5.19
N VAL A 166 6.13 7.62 5.34
CA VAL A 166 6.31 6.64 4.27
C VAL A 166 5.00 5.89 4.11
N ILE A 167 4.40 5.99 2.93
CA ILE A 167 3.13 5.33 2.59
C ILE A 167 3.43 4.30 1.52
N ASP A 168 3.11 3.04 1.78
CA ASP A 168 3.18 1.97 0.80
C ASP A 168 1.77 1.67 0.28
N LEU A 169 1.63 1.58 -1.03
CA LEU A 169 0.45 1.10 -1.75
C LEU A 169 0.80 -0.24 -2.39
N ILE A 170 -0.05 -1.23 -2.20
CA ILE A 170 0.19 -2.60 -2.64
C ILE A 170 -1.06 -3.08 -3.36
N LEU A 171 -0.94 -3.26 -4.67
CA LEU A 171 -1.98 -3.80 -5.54
C LEU A 171 -1.54 -5.13 -6.11
N GLY A 172 -2.35 -6.18 -5.95
CA GLY A 172 -1.96 -7.51 -6.42
C GLY A 172 -3.01 -8.59 -6.20
N GLU A 173 -2.80 -9.74 -6.81
CA GLU A 173 -3.69 -10.91 -6.72
C GLU A 173 -3.60 -11.61 -5.34
N GLY A 174 -2.49 -11.42 -4.63
CA GLY A 174 -2.29 -12.02 -3.32
C GLY A 174 -3.07 -11.32 -2.21
N ILE A 175 -3.77 -12.09 -1.38
CA ILE A 175 -4.53 -11.57 -0.23
C ILE A 175 -3.57 -10.89 0.78
N PRO A 176 -3.70 -9.57 1.03
CA PRO A 176 -2.87 -8.86 2.01
C PRO A 176 -3.25 -9.21 3.45
N SER A 177 -2.32 -8.99 4.38
CA SER A 177 -2.66 -8.97 5.81
C SER A 177 -3.19 -7.60 6.23
N GLY A 178 -4.16 -7.56 7.13
CA GLY A 178 -4.70 -6.30 7.66
C GLY A 178 -5.95 -5.84 6.92
N PHE A 179 -6.11 -4.53 6.76
CA PHE A 179 -7.21 -3.94 6.00
C PHE A 179 -6.87 -3.91 4.50
N TYR A 180 -7.83 -4.33 3.67
CA TYR A 180 -7.70 -4.26 2.22
C TYR A 180 -9.07 -4.16 1.54
N LEU A 181 -9.04 -3.64 0.30
CA LEU A 181 -10.12 -3.64 -0.67
C LEU A 181 -9.87 -4.78 -1.66
N SER A 182 -10.93 -5.29 -2.27
CA SER A 182 -10.84 -6.28 -3.34
C SER A 182 -11.80 -5.93 -4.47
N HIS A 183 -11.37 -6.16 -5.69
CA HIS A 183 -12.14 -6.06 -6.92
C HIS A 183 -12.16 -7.43 -7.58
N THR A 184 -13.36 -7.95 -7.84
CA THR A 184 -13.58 -9.30 -8.33
C THR A 184 -14.46 -9.27 -9.58
N ASP A 185 -13.99 -9.93 -10.64
CA ASP A 185 -14.81 -10.33 -11.78
C ASP A 185 -15.31 -11.78 -11.57
N PRO A 186 -16.63 -12.00 -11.48
CA PRO A 186 -17.19 -13.34 -11.26
C PRO A 186 -17.08 -14.29 -12.46
N ASP A 187 -16.91 -13.79 -13.68
CA ASP A 187 -16.88 -14.60 -14.90
C ASP A 187 -15.47 -15.18 -15.14
N SER A 188 -14.41 -14.38 -14.92
CA SER A 188 -13.02 -14.86 -14.93
C SER A 188 -12.58 -15.52 -13.62
N ALA A 189 -13.30 -15.22 -12.52
CA ALA A 189 -12.94 -15.55 -11.15
C ALA A 189 -11.60 -14.94 -10.69
N GLU A 190 -11.13 -13.89 -11.37
CA GLU A 190 -9.95 -13.13 -10.98
C GLU A 190 -10.29 -12.14 -9.87
N THR A 191 -9.32 -11.87 -9.00
CA THR A 191 -9.49 -10.88 -7.93
C THR A 191 -8.18 -10.20 -7.64
N ILE A 192 -8.21 -8.87 -7.70
CA ILE A 192 -7.10 -8.04 -7.24
C ILE A 192 -7.45 -7.44 -5.88
N HIS A 193 -6.41 -7.17 -5.10
CA HIS A 193 -6.52 -6.62 -3.76
C HIS A 193 -5.70 -5.34 -3.68
N PHE A 194 -6.24 -4.35 -2.99
CA PHE A 194 -5.56 -3.10 -2.72
C PHE A 194 -5.42 -2.90 -1.21
N SER A 195 -4.19 -2.72 -0.75
CA SER A 195 -3.87 -2.40 0.65
C SER A 195 -2.87 -1.27 0.73
N SER A 196 -2.80 -0.63 1.90
CA SER A 196 -1.82 0.41 2.17
C SER A 196 -1.35 0.40 3.61
N THR A 197 -0.12 0.84 3.83
CA THR A 197 0.45 1.10 5.17
C THR A 197 1.04 2.50 5.26
N LEU A 198 0.95 3.09 6.46
CA LEU A 198 1.60 4.35 6.82
C LEU A 198 2.62 4.11 7.94
N ASP A 199 3.84 4.60 7.75
CA ASP A 199 4.93 4.60 8.73
C ASP A 199 5.48 6.03 8.93
N ILE A 200 5.37 6.56 10.14
CA ILE A 200 5.90 7.89 10.51
C ILE A 200 7.29 7.70 11.11
N ARG A 201 8.28 8.33 10.48
CA ARG A 201 9.70 8.24 10.84
C ARG A 201 10.25 9.61 11.25
N GLY A 202 11.41 9.63 11.89
CA GLY A 202 12.08 10.86 12.33
C GLY A 202 11.61 11.36 13.72
N GLY A 203 11.81 12.66 13.99
CA GLY A 203 11.35 13.31 15.24
C GLY A 203 12.34 13.29 16.41
N GLY A 204 13.63 13.06 16.15
CA GLY A 204 14.68 13.28 17.15
C GLY A 204 14.97 14.77 17.29
N GLY A 205 14.32 15.46 18.24
CA GLY A 205 14.80 16.76 18.71
C GLY A 205 16.27 16.67 19.13
N PRO A 206 17.00 17.79 19.35
CA PRO A 206 18.36 17.75 19.86
C PRO A 206 18.36 16.88 21.11
N VAL A 207 18.98 15.70 21.02
CA VAL A 207 19.13 14.80 22.16
C VAL A 207 19.86 15.66 23.18
N ALA A 208 19.18 16.00 24.29
CA ALA A 208 19.85 16.67 25.40
C ALA A 208 21.14 15.87 25.63
N PRO A 209 22.33 16.49 25.56
CA PRO A 209 23.57 15.74 25.58
C PRO A 209 23.49 14.81 26.78
N VAL A 210 23.45 13.50 26.50
CA VAL A 210 23.41 12.47 27.53
C VAL A 210 24.58 12.83 28.44
N PRO A 211 24.35 13.16 29.73
CA PRO A 211 25.45 13.50 30.61
C PRO A 211 26.47 12.40 30.48
N GLU A 212 27.67 12.72 29.98
CA GLU A 212 28.71 11.72 29.82
C GLU A 212 28.80 10.98 31.15
N PRO A 213 28.73 9.64 31.15
CA PRO A 213 28.84 8.90 32.40
C PRO A 213 30.10 9.41 33.09
N GLY A 214 30.07 9.54 34.41
CA GLY A 214 31.19 10.05 35.20
C GLY A 214 32.51 9.26 35.05
N THR A 215 32.68 8.44 34.02
CA THR A 215 33.88 7.79 33.53
C THR A 215 35.11 8.69 33.61
N MET A 216 35.04 9.97 33.23
CA MET A 216 36.20 10.88 33.37
C MET A 216 36.51 11.22 34.84
N MET A 217 35.47 11.36 35.68
CA MET A 217 35.63 11.54 37.12
C MET A 217 36.11 10.26 37.81
N LEU A 218 35.65 9.09 37.37
CA LEU A 218 36.07 7.77 37.87
C LEU A 218 37.51 7.45 37.45
N LEU A 219 37.87 7.75 36.20
CA LEU A 219 39.24 7.64 35.68
C LEU A 219 40.17 8.60 36.44
N GLY A 220 39.74 9.85 36.65
CA GLY A 220 40.48 10.86 37.41
C GLY A 220 40.71 10.46 38.87
N THR A 221 39.66 10.02 39.57
CA THR A 221 39.77 9.56 40.97
C THR A 221 40.58 8.27 41.10
N GLY A 222 40.44 7.35 40.15
CA GLY A 222 41.25 6.12 40.07
C GLY A 222 42.75 6.43 39.92
N LEU A 223 43.11 7.34 39.00
CA LEU A 223 44.50 7.75 38.79
C LEU A 223 45.09 8.46 40.02
N VAL A 224 44.33 9.35 40.67
CA VAL A 224 44.77 10.00 41.92
C VAL A 224 44.99 8.97 43.03
N GLY A 225 44.11 7.98 43.16
CA GLY A 225 44.27 6.86 44.10
C GLY A 225 45.55 6.06 43.86
N LEU A 226 45.84 5.72 42.60
CA LEU A 226 47.06 5.01 42.19
C LEU A 226 48.34 5.81 42.50
N PHE A 227 48.36 7.12 42.21
CA PHE A 227 49.51 7.97 42.55
C PHE A 227 49.69 8.14 44.06
N GLY A 228 48.61 8.20 44.83
CA GLY A 228 48.64 8.26 46.29
C GLY A 228 49.26 7.00 46.92
N LEU A 229 48.91 5.82 46.42
CA LEU A 229 49.45 4.54 46.90
C LEU A 229 50.94 4.37 46.55
N ARG A 230 51.38 4.82 45.37
CA ARG A 230 52.80 4.77 44.96
C ARG A 230 53.71 5.60 45.87
N ARG A 231 53.26 6.76 46.37
CA ARG A 231 54.03 7.60 47.31
C ARG A 231 54.19 6.97 48.70
N LYS A 232 53.24 6.15 49.16
CA LYS A 232 53.36 5.44 50.46
C LYS A 232 54.37 4.29 50.40
N GLY A 233 54.52 3.63 49.25
CA GLY A 233 55.50 2.54 49.07
C GLY A 233 56.97 3.01 49.03
N LEU A 234 57.22 4.23 48.56
CA LEU A 234 58.58 4.80 48.44
C LEU A 234 59.15 5.37 49.75
N LYS A 235 58.33 5.62 50.77
CA LYS A 235 58.79 6.07 52.10
C LYS A 235 59.20 4.94 53.06
N LYS A 236 59.15 3.69 52.61
CA LYS A 236 59.48 2.49 53.41
C LYS A 236 60.75 1.76 52.93
N ARG A 237 61.66 2.45 52.25
CA ARG A 237 63.00 1.95 51.92
C ARG A 237 64.06 2.91 52.43
#